data_AF-U5CV98-F1
#
_entry.id   AF-U5CV98-F1
#
_cell.length_a   1.000
_cell.length_b   1.000
_cell.length_c   1.000
_cell.angle_alpha   90.00
_cell.angle_beta   90.00
_cell.angle_gamma   90.00
#
_symmetry.space_group_name_H-M   'P 1'
#
loop_
_entity.id
_entity.type
_entity.pdbx_description
1 polymer ?
#
loop_
_entity_poly.entity_id
_entity_poly.type
_entity_poly.pdbx_seq_one_letter_code
_entity_poly.pdbx_strand_id
1 'polypeptide(L)'
;MVSSSSALIVIAPLLLMAYCFFDFVAAFPGESPDQLWLKKKMEFLRPSPSLARRLTAISLAPAPGGSFPPQKGQASRILYVTAYGADPTGKTDSTDALLRAISDAFRPQNSHRLMPGIPDLGGAQIHLEGGSYLISRPLRLPASGGGNLMIHGGSLRSTDDFPSDRHLIELWPESVPKLDTRNGDAAKAYGAPSGATFLYENIRLKDLLIDANFRAGGISLINSLRTTIDNCYITHFSTDAIL
;
A
#
# COMPACT_ATOMS: atom_id res chain seq x y z
N MET A 1 57.76 34.46 -36.17
CA MET A 1 58.57 33.57 -37.05
C MET A 1 58.80 32.26 -36.29
N VAL A 2 58.27 31.14 -36.81
CA VAL A 2 58.68 29.71 -36.68
C VAL A 2 58.88 29.17 -35.24
N SER A 3 58.35 28.05 -34.74
CA SER A 3 58.07 26.71 -35.30
C SER A 3 57.19 25.96 -34.27
N SER A 4 56.10 25.29 -34.67
CA SER A 4 55.97 23.83 -34.80
C SER A 4 56.46 22.97 -33.62
N SER A 5 55.53 22.36 -32.88
CA SER A 5 55.54 20.94 -32.48
C SER A 5 54.47 20.68 -31.42
N SER A 6 53.46 19.86 -31.73
CA SER A 6 52.77 18.90 -30.82
C SER A 6 51.51 18.35 -31.49
N ALA A 7 51.66 17.58 -32.57
CA ALA A 7 50.57 16.89 -33.26
C ALA A 7 50.77 15.35 -33.23
N LEU A 8 51.28 14.81 -32.12
CA LEU A 8 51.68 13.39 -32.04
C LEU A 8 51.16 12.63 -30.81
N ILE A 9 50.24 13.19 -30.02
CA ILE A 9 49.73 12.53 -28.79
C ILE A 9 48.24 12.15 -28.86
N VAL A 10 47.58 12.27 -30.03
CA VAL A 10 46.13 11.93 -30.15
C VAL A 10 45.84 10.72 -31.04
N ILE A 11 46.86 10.09 -31.65
CA ILE A 11 46.64 8.97 -32.59
C ILE A 11 46.62 7.59 -31.86
N ALA A 12 47.17 7.50 -30.65
CA ALA A 12 47.26 6.23 -29.92
C ALA A 12 45.95 5.68 -29.31
N PRO A 13 44.93 6.47 -28.88
CA PRO A 13 43.72 5.89 -28.31
C PRO A 13 42.64 5.52 -29.34
N LEU A 14 42.70 6.08 -30.55
CA LEU A 14 41.70 5.83 -31.61
C LEU A 14 41.89 4.46 -32.30
N LEU A 15 43.11 3.94 -32.33
CA LEU A 15 43.42 2.63 -32.93
C LEU A 15 43.09 1.45 -32.02
N LEU A 16 42.96 1.66 -30.69
CA LEU A 16 42.57 0.60 -29.75
C LEU A 16 41.03 0.41 -29.68
N MET A 17 40.24 1.46 -29.95
CA MET A 17 38.77 1.36 -30.03
C MET A 17 38.28 0.65 -31.31
N ALA A 18 39.08 0.67 -32.39
CA ALA A 18 38.73 -0.01 -33.64
C ALA A 18 38.90 -1.53 -33.55
N TYR A 19 39.84 -2.04 -32.74
CA TYR A 19 40.02 -3.48 -32.55
C TYR A 19 38.96 -4.10 -31.64
N CYS A 20 38.48 -3.40 -30.61
CA CYS A 20 37.38 -3.90 -29.77
C CYS A 20 36.02 -3.91 -30.47
N PHE A 21 35.85 -3.16 -31.57
CA PHE A 21 34.60 -3.15 -32.34
C PHE A 21 34.53 -4.26 -33.41
N PHE A 22 35.67 -4.77 -33.88
CA PHE A 22 35.69 -5.80 -34.92
C PHE A 22 35.62 -7.24 -34.38
N ASP A 23 36.00 -7.49 -33.13
CA ASP A 23 35.90 -8.83 -32.53
C ASP A 23 34.51 -9.18 -31.98
N PHE A 24 33.58 -8.22 -31.91
CA PHE A 24 32.19 -8.50 -31.50
C PHE A 24 31.28 -8.96 -32.65
N VAL A 25 31.72 -8.82 -33.91
CA VAL A 25 30.89 -9.11 -35.10
C VAL A 25 31.08 -10.54 -35.62
N ALA A 26 32.01 -11.32 -35.07
CA ALA A 26 32.37 -12.65 -35.60
C ALA A 26 31.89 -13.86 -34.75
N ALA A 27 30.94 -13.68 -33.84
CA ALA A 27 30.36 -14.79 -33.10
C ALA A 27 28.83 -14.75 -33.12
N PHE A 28 28.24 -15.87 -33.56
CA PHE A 28 26.81 -16.21 -33.60
C PHE A 28 26.04 -15.80 -34.88
N PRO A 29 25.92 -16.72 -35.86
CA PRO A 29 24.92 -16.60 -36.90
C PRO A 29 23.54 -16.91 -36.32
N GLY A 30 22.66 -15.91 -36.34
CA GLY A 30 21.21 -16.11 -36.45
C GLY A 30 20.44 -16.48 -35.18
N GLU A 31 20.15 -15.51 -34.32
CA GLU A 31 18.84 -15.38 -33.65
C GLU A 31 18.76 -13.96 -33.03
N SER A 32 17.71 -13.19 -33.37
CA SER A 32 17.58 -11.84 -32.83
C SER A 32 17.20 -11.89 -31.34
N PRO A 33 17.65 -10.92 -30.51
CA PRO A 33 17.32 -10.87 -29.07
C PRO A 33 15.81 -10.92 -28.78
N ASP A 34 15.01 -10.39 -29.69
CA ASP A 34 13.55 -10.38 -29.61
C ASP A 34 12.95 -11.78 -29.71
N GLN A 35 13.53 -12.66 -30.54
CA GLN A 35 13.07 -14.05 -30.69
C GLN A 35 13.35 -14.88 -29.43
N LEU A 36 14.49 -14.64 -28.77
CA LEU A 36 14.84 -15.30 -27.51
C LEU A 36 13.91 -14.87 -26.37
N TRP A 37 13.57 -13.58 -26.31
CA TRP A 37 12.63 -13.06 -25.33
C TRP A 37 11.21 -13.59 -25.55
N LEU A 38 10.74 -13.64 -26.80
CA LEU A 38 9.43 -14.22 -27.14
C LEU A 38 9.36 -15.73 -26.84
N LYS A 39 10.42 -16.50 -27.13
CA LYS A 39 10.49 -17.92 -26.74
C LYS A 39 10.43 -18.11 -25.22
N LYS A 40 11.20 -17.34 -24.45
CA LYS A 40 11.16 -17.40 -22.96
C LYS A 40 9.80 -16.98 -22.40
N LYS A 41 9.15 -15.97 -22.99
CA LYS A 41 7.81 -15.53 -22.58
C LYS A 41 6.74 -16.60 -22.87
N MET A 42 6.86 -17.31 -23.99
CA MET A 42 5.95 -18.41 -24.36
C MET A 42 6.17 -19.66 -23.51
N GLU A 43 7.39 -19.91 -23.06
CA GLU A 43 7.71 -21.03 -22.15
C GLU A 43 7.15 -20.82 -20.74
N PHE A 44 7.10 -19.57 -20.27
CA PHE A 44 6.48 -19.19 -19.00
C PHE A 44 4.94 -19.31 -18.99
N LEU A 45 4.31 -19.31 -20.16
CA LEU A 45 2.86 -19.46 -20.34
C LEU A 45 2.42 -20.91 -20.55
N ARG A 46 3.34 -21.89 -20.53
CA ARG A 46 2.97 -23.30 -20.57
C ARG A 46 2.37 -23.71 -19.22
N PRO A 47 1.09 -24.14 -19.16
CA PRO A 47 0.55 -24.69 -17.93
C PRO A 47 1.30 -25.97 -17.56
N SER A 48 1.75 -26.05 -16.30
CA SER A 48 2.43 -27.23 -15.76
C SER A 48 1.52 -28.47 -15.90
N PRO A 49 2.03 -29.62 -16.40
CA PRO A 49 1.23 -30.84 -16.56
C PRO A 49 0.82 -31.48 -15.21
N SER A 50 1.22 -30.91 -14.07
CA SER A 50 0.86 -31.42 -12.74
C SER A 50 -0.47 -30.90 -12.18
N LEU A 51 -1.24 -30.10 -12.91
CA LEU A 51 -2.60 -29.66 -12.49
C LEU A 51 -3.74 -30.25 -13.35
N ALA A 52 -3.44 -31.00 -14.40
CA ALA A 52 -4.44 -31.57 -15.31
C ALA A 52 -4.99 -32.95 -14.89
N ARG A 53 -4.82 -33.34 -13.61
CA ARG A 53 -5.35 -34.61 -13.09
C ARG A 53 -6.12 -34.40 -11.79
N ARG A 54 -7.20 -33.62 -11.83
CA ARG A 54 -8.29 -33.71 -10.83
C ARG A 54 -9.60 -33.01 -11.23
N LEU A 55 -9.89 -32.94 -12.53
CA LEU A 55 -11.22 -32.57 -13.02
C LEU A 55 -11.83 -33.79 -13.70
N THR A 56 -12.43 -34.68 -12.91
CA THR A 56 -13.46 -35.62 -13.38
C THR A 56 -14.24 -36.16 -12.18
N ALA A 57 -15.55 -35.95 -12.24
CA ALA A 57 -16.61 -36.50 -11.38
C ALA A 57 -16.71 -35.99 -9.92
N ILE A 58 -17.18 -34.75 -9.74
CA ILE A 58 -18.08 -34.46 -8.60
C ILE A 58 -19.49 -34.63 -9.14
N SER A 59 -20.12 -35.76 -8.80
CA SER A 59 -21.53 -36.02 -9.03
C SER A 59 -22.36 -35.02 -8.21
N LEU A 60 -23.12 -34.14 -8.88
CA LEU A 60 -24.08 -33.25 -8.25
C LEU A 60 -25.33 -34.06 -7.85
N ALA A 61 -25.35 -34.58 -6.63
CA ALA A 61 -26.60 -34.94 -5.97
C ALA A 61 -27.13 -33.71 -5.23
N PRO A 62 -28.42 -33.33 -5.39
CA PRO A 62 -29.00 -32.23 -4.61
C PRO A 62 -29.24 -32.71 -3.19
N ALA A 63 -28.43 -32.24 -2.23
CA ALA A 63 -28.69 -32.46 -0.81
C ALA A 63 -29.76 -31.47 -0.31
N PRO A 64 -30.68 -31.88 0.60
CA PRO A 64 -31.79 -31.04 1.05
C PRO A 64 -31.28 -29.83 1.84
N GLY A 65 -31.95 -28.70 1.67
CA GLY A 65 -31.64 -27.44 2.35
C GLY A 65 -31.64 -27.59 3.87
N GLY A 66 -30.43 -27.62 4.43
CA GLY A 66 -30.18 -27.36 5.84
C GLY A 66 -29.76 -25.90 5.99
N SER A 67 -30.60 -25.09 6.61
CA SER A 67 -30.21 -23.78 7.14
C SER A 67 -29.14 -24.01 8.21
N PHE A 68 -27.87 -23.79 7.86
CA PHE A 68 -26.82 -23.70 8.86
C PHE A 68 -27.10 -22.45 9.72
N PRO A 69 -27.25 -22.56 11.05
CA PRO A 69 -27.18 -21.38 11.90
C PRO A 69 -25.77 -20.79 11.72
N PRO A 70 -25.61 -19.46 11.62
CA PRO A 70 -24.29 -18.87 11.51
C PRO A 70 -23.50 -19.24 12.77
N GLN A 71 -22.51 -20.12 12.61
CA GLN A 71 -21.55 -20.40 13.66
C GLN A 71 -20.82 -19.10 13.98
N LYS A 72 -20.78 -18.76 15.27
CA LYS A 72 -20.01 -17.65 15.85
C LYS A 72 -18.51 -18.00 15.83
N GLY A 73 -17.98 -18.29 14.64
CA GLY A 73 -16.56 -18.27 14.31
C GLY A 73 -16.28 -16.95 13.63
N GLN A 74 -15.18 -16.27 13.99
CA GLN A 74 -14.86 -14.94 13.49
C GLN A 74 -14.87 -14.93 11.95
N ALA A 75 -15.92 -14.37 11.36
CA ALA A 75 -15.95 -14.08 9.95
C ALA A 75 -14.77 -13.15 9.63
N SER A 76 -14.03 -13.44 8.57
CA SER A 76 -12.98 -12.55 8.06
C SER A 76 -13.54 -11.13 7.94
N ARG A 77 -12.98 -10.16 8.67
CA ARG A 77 -13.46 -8.77 8.66
C ARG A 77 -12.83 -7.99 7.51
N ILE A 78 -13.23 -8.33 6.30
CA ILE A 78 -12.89 -7.56 5.10
C ILE A 78 -14.06 -6.62 4.80
N LEU A 79 -13.81 -5.32 4.91
CA LEU A 79 -14.75 -4.25 4.67
C LEU A 79 -14.46 -3.68 3.28
N TYR A 80 -15.32 -4.00 2.32
CA TYR A 80 -15.28 -3.43 0.98
C TYR A 80 -15.90 -2.04 1.00
N VAL A 81 -15.16 -1.04 0.55
CA VAL A 81 -15.59 0.37 0.62
C VAL A 81 -16.83 0.65 -0.25
N THR A 82 -17.01 -0.10 -1.33
CA THR A 82 -18.19 -0.04 -2.21
C THR A 82 -19.47 -0.50 -1.49
N ALA A 83 -19.37 -1.43 -0.53
CA ALA A 83 -20.49 -1.84 0.31
C ALA A 83 -20.99 -0.71 1.24
N TYR A 84 -20.15 0.31 1.47
CA TYR A 84 -20.52 1.54 2.17
C TYR A 84 -20.96 2.66 1.20
N GLY A 85 -21.00 2.40 -0.11
CA GLY A 85 -21.43 3.36 -1.13
C GLY A 85 -20.31 4.24 -1.69
N ALA A 86 -19.05 3.82 -1.57
CA ALA A 86 -17.94 4.50 -2.24
C ALA A 86 -18.04 4.30 -3.76
N ASP A 87 -17.71 5.32 -4.55
CA ASP A 87 -17.68 5.26 -6.01
C ASP A 87 -16.28 4.89 -6.51
N PRO A 88 -16.06 3.65 -6.99
CA PRO A 88 -14.76 3.18 -7.44
C PRO A 88 -14.29 3.82 -8.76
N THR A 89 -15.15 4.62 -9.42
CA THR A 89 -14.79 5.34 -10.65
C THR A 89 -14.15 6.70 -10.38
N GLY A 90 -14.30 7.22 -9.16
CA GLY A 90 -13.70 8.48 -8.73
C GLY A 90 -14.36 9.69 -9.37
N LYS A 91 -15.64 9.58 -9.75
CA LYS A 91 -16.46 10.67 -10.29
C LYS A 91 -17.20 11.40 -9.18
N THR A 92 -17.60 10.69 -8.14
CA THR A 92 -18.27 11.26 -6.97
C THR A 92 -17.41 11.12 -5.71
N ASP A 93 -17.58 12.06 -4.80
CA ASP A 93 -16.91 12.05 -3.51
C ASP A 93 -17.28 10.79 -2.70
N SER A 94 -16.26 10.01 -2.35
CA SER A 94 -16.35 8.75 -1.61
C SER A 94 -15.97 8.89 -0.14
N THR A 95 -15.70 10.10 0.34
CA THR A 95 -15.14 10.34 1.67
C THR A 95 -16.02 9.78 2.79
N ASP A 96 -17.32 10.04 2.75
CA ASP A 96 -18.25 9.56 3.80
C ASP A 96 -18.45 8.04 3.80
N ALA A 97 -18.32 7.40 2.64
CA ALA A 97 -18.36 5.94 2.55
C ALA A 97 -17.08 5.33 3.15
N LEU A 98 -15.92 5.87 2.80
CA LEU A 98 -14.62 5.44 3.32
C LEU A 98 -14.52 5.64 4.83
N LEU A 99 -14.95 6.79 5.35
CA LEU A 99 -14.97 7.07 6.80
C LEU A 99 -15.93 6.15 7.55
N ARG A 100 -17.07 5.75 6.96
CA ARG A 100 -17.97 4.76 7.56
C ARG A 100 -17.34 3.37 7.60
N ALA A 101 -16.65 2.95 6.54
CA ALA A 101 -15.90 1.68 6.54
C ALA A 101 -14.81 1.69 7.62
N ILE A 102 -14.07 2.80 7.75
CA ILE A 102 -13.07 3.00 8.81
C ILE A 102 -13.73 2.91 10.20
N SER A 103 -14.81 3.65 10.44
CA SER A 103 -15.50 3.62 11.74
C SER A 103 -15.97 2.21 12.12
N ASP A 104 -16.48 1.44 11.17
CA ASP A 104 -16.92 0.06 11.41
C ASP A 104 -15.73 -0.88 11.67
N ALA A 105 -14.61 -0.72 10.96
CA ALA A 105 -13.38 -1.48 11.23
C ALA A 105 -12.90 -1.31 12.68
N PHE A 106 -13.05 -0.10 13.24
CA PHE A 106 -12.64 0.25 14.60
C PHE A 106 -13.59 -0.24 15.72
N ARG A 107 -14.67 -0.96 15.39
CA ARG A 107 -15.53 -1.58 16.42
C ARG A 107 -14.80 -2.74 17.12
N PRO A 108 -14.60 -2.69 18.44
CA PRO A 108 -13.94 -3.76 19.19
C PRO A 108 -14.67 -5.10 19.02
N GLN A 109 -13.93 -6.16 18.68
CA GLN A 109 -14.50 -7.51 18.51
C GLN A 109 -14.30 -8.40 19.75
N ASN A 110 -13.33 -8.02 20.58
CA ASN A 110 -12.90 -8.77 21.75
C ASN A 110 -12.35 -7.78 22.78
N SER A 111 -12.01 -8.29 23.96
CA SER A 111 -11.34 -7.54 25.02
C SER A 111 -9.81 -7.61 24.91
N HIS A 112 -9.26 -8.21 23.84
CA HIS A 112 -7.82 -8.29 23.61
C HIS A 112 -7.28 -6.91 23.22
N ARG A 113 -6.06 -6.63 23.67
CA ARG A 113 -5.37 -5.36 23.47
C ARG A 113 -3.95 -5.66 23.04
N LEU A 114 -3.45 -4.95 22.05
CA LEU A 114 -2.06 -5.09 21.60
C LEU A 114 -1.10 -4.44 22.60
N MET A 115 -1.56 -3.34 23.20
CA MET A 115 -0.88 -2.59 24.26
C MET A 115 -1.90 -2.00 25.23
N PRO A 116 -1.47 -1.58 26.44
CA PRO A 116 -2.31 -0.77 27.32
C PRO A 116 -2.90 0.42 26.56
N GLY A 117 -4.22 0.53 26.54
CA GLY A 117 -4.89 1.60 25.80
C GLY A 117 -5.28 1.26 24.36
N ILE A 118 -4.65 0.31 23.68
CA ILE A 118 -4.82 0.04 22.24
C ILE A 118 -5.60 -1.27 22.00
N PRO A 119 -6.90 -1.22 21.63
CA PRO A 119 -7.69 -2.41 21.31
C PRO A 119 -7.16 -3.14 20.05
N ASP A 120 -7.25 -4.46 20.06
CA ASP A 120 -6.98 -5.28 18.87
C ASP A 120 -8.23 -5.34 17.98
N LEU A 121 -8.13 -4.84 16.74
CA LEU A 121 -9.23 -4.83 15.78
C LEU A 121 -9.42 -6.19 15.08
N GLY A 122 -8.62 -7.19 15.45
CA GLY A 122 -8.77 -8.57 15.01
C GLY A 122 -8.35 -8.83 13.57
N GLY A 123 -7.42 -8.01 13.04
CA GLY A 123 -6.95 -8.14 11.66
C GLY A 123 -7.94 -7.63 10.64
N ALA A 124 -8.76 -6.65 11.00
CA ALA A 124 -9.71 -6.02 10.08
C ALA A 124 -8.98 -5.47 8.84
N GLN A 125 -9.63 -5.55 7.69
CA GLN A 125 -9.11 -5.07 6.42
C GLN A 125 -10.12 -4.16 5.76
N ILE A 126 -9.68 -2.99 5.32
CA ILE A 126 -10.44 -2.08 4.48
C ILE A 126 -9.89 -2.25 3.06
N HIS A 127 -10.73 -2.78 2.17
CA HIS A 127 -10.33 -3.16 0.83
C HIS A 127 -10.92 -2.18 -0.20
N LEU A 128 -10.05 -1.55 -1.00
CA LEU A 128 -10.42 -0.55 -2.01
C LEU A 128 -10.76 -1.17 -3.38
N GLU A 129 -10.59 -2.47 -3.56
CA GLU A 129 -11.07 -3.23 -4.74
C GLU A 129 -10.45 -2.80 -6.07
N GLY A 130 -9.27 -2.18 -6.03
CA GLY A 130 -8.59 -1.61 -7.19
C GLY A 130 -9.26 -0.35 -7.74
N GLY A 131 -10.29 0.18 -7.06
CA GLY A 131 -11.01 1.38 -7.47
C GLY A 131 -10.16 2.65 -7.33
N SER A 132 -10.60 3.72 -7.99
CA SER A 132 -10.09 5.07 -7.80
C SER A 132 -11.14 5.90 -7.10
N TYR A 133 -10.85 6.38 -5.91
CA TYR A 133 -11.81 7.08 -5.06
C TYR A 133 -11.40 8.54 -4.90
N LEU A 134 -12.32 9.43 -5.21
CA LEU A 134 -12.17 10.85 -4.98
C LEU A 134 -12.55 11.16 -3.52
N ILE A 135 -11.73 11.93 -2.81
CA ILE A 135 -11.97 12.34 -1.43
C ILE A 135 -11.82 13.86 -1.26
N SER A 136 -12.74 14.48 -0.53
CA SER A 136 -12.77 15.94 -0.28
C SER A 136 -12.15 16.35 1.05
N ARG A 137 -11.94 15.39 1.96
CA ARG A 137 -11.36 15.62 3.29
C ARG A 137 -10.51 14.43 3.76
N PRO A 138 -9.62 14.62 4.75
CA PRO A 138 -8.76 13.56 5.26
C PRO A 138 -9.51 12.31 5.72
N LEU A 139 -8.98 11.14 5.37
CA LEU A 139 -9.40 9.85 5.93
C LEU A 139 -8.72 9.66 7.28
N ARG A 140 -9.28 10.31 8.30
CA ARG A 140 -8.74 10.26 9.65
C ARG A 140 -9.20 9.01 10.40
N LEU A 141 -8.27 8.33 11.05
CA LEU A 141 -8.61 7.19 11.91
C LEU A 141 -9.28 7.66 13.22
N PRO A 142 -10.17 6.85 13.82
CA PRO A 142 -10.89 7.23 15.03
C PRO A 142 -9.97 7.42 16.24
N ALA A 143 -10.19 8.51 16.99
CA ALA A 143 -9.46 8.83 18.22
C ALA A 143 -9.65 7.83 19.37
N SER A 144 -10.57 6.86 19.23
CA SER A 144 -10.65 5.71 20.14
C SER A 144 -9.39 4.85 20.13
N GLY A 145 -8.54 5.02 19.11
CA GLY A 145 -7.37 4.19 18.89
C GLY A 145 -7.76 2.76 18.49
N GLY A 146 -6.75 1.98 18.14
CA GLY A 146 -6.91 0.62 17.67
C GLY A 146 -5.71 0.16 16.86
N GLY A 147 -5.54 -1.14 16.77
CA GLY A 147 -4.45 -1.71 16.00
C GLY A 147 -4.78 -3.00 15.30
N ASN A 148 -3.81 -3.55 14.58
CA ASN A 148 -3.98 -4.74 13.75
C ASN A 148 -5.08 -4.52 12.68
N LEU A 149 -4.88 -3.46 11.88
CA LEU A 149 -5.75 -3.02 10.79
C LEU A 149 -4.93 -2.92 9.50
N MET A 150 -5.55 -3.24 8.37
CA MET A 150 -4.97 -3.03 7.04
C MET A 150 -5.89 -2.19 6.16
N ILE A 151 -5.36 -1.20 5.44
CA ILE A 151 -6.06 -0.44 4.40
C ILE A 151 -5.31 -0.68 3.09
N HIS A 152 -5.97 -1.19 2.05
CA HIS A 152 -5.24 -1.64 0.88
C HIS A 152 -6.01 -1.73 -0.44
N GLY A 153 -5.22 -1.78 -1.53
CA GLY A 153 -5.64 -2.25 -2.85
C GLY A 153 -6.50 -1.24 -3.61
N GLY A 154 -5.97 -0.06 -3.93
CA GLY A 154 -6.68 0.94 -4.74
C GLY A 154 -6.03 2.32 -4.74
N SER A 155 -6.75 3.30 -5.27
CA SER A 155 -6.25 4.67 -5.45
C SER A 155 -7.11 5.67 -4.69
N LEU A 156 -6.48 6.59 -3.96
CA LEU A 156 -7.10 7.75 -3.34
C LEU A 156 -6.63 9.01 -4.06
N ARG A 157 -7.58 9.86 -4.45
CA ARG A 157 -7.30 11.16 -5.08
C ARG A 157 -8.01 12.26 -4.32
N SER A 158 -7.31 13.34 -4.03
CA SER A 158 -7.96 14.52 -3.46
C SER A 158 -8.75 15.31 -4.51
N THR A 159 -9.80 15.99 -4.07
CA THR A 159 -10.52 16.99 -4.87
C THR A 159 -9.71 18.29 -5.04
N ASP A 160 -10.14 19.16 -5.94
CA ASP A 160 -9.52 20.47 -6.17
C ASP A 160 -9.66 21.43 -4.97
N ASP A 161 -10.70 21.23 -4.16
CA ASP A 161 -10.99 22.00 -2.94
C ASP A 161 -10.45 21.34 -1.66
N PHE A 162 -9.69 20.24 -1.77
CA PHE A 162 -9.12 19.55 -0.62
C PHE A 162 -8.26 20.51 0.24
N PRO A 163 -8.34 20.43 1.58
CA PRO A 163 -7.58 21.28 2.49
C PRO A 163 -6.06 21.19 2.29
N SER A 164 -5.39 22.34 2.19
CA SER A 164 -3.96 22.38 1.82
C SER A 164 -2.98 22.11 2.96
N ASP A 165 -3.46 22.10 4.20
CA ASP A 165 -2.69 21.92 5.43
C ASP A 165 -2.86 20.53 6.04
N ARG A 166 -3.42 19.58 5.27
CA ARG A 166 -3.80 18.23 5.74
C ARG A 166 -3.09 17.13 4.96
N HIS A 167 -3.29 15.89 5.38
CA HIS A 167 -2.84 14.69 4.66
C HIS A 167 -4.05 13.85 4.22
N LEU A 168 -3.92 13.07 3.15
CA LEU A 168 -5.02 12.23 2.66
C LEU A 168 -5.41 11.14 3.65
N ILE A 169 -4.42 10.53 4.30
CA ILE A 169 -4.62 9.58 5.40
C ILE A 169 -3.99 10.14 6.66
N GLU A 170 -4.78 10.20 7.74
CA GLU A 170 -4.32 10.77 9.01
C GLU A 170 -4.50 9.76 10.15
N LEU A 171 -3.38 9.24 10.66
CA LEU A 171 -3.31 8.54 11.93
C LEU A 171 -3.01 9.58 13.02
N TRP A 172 -3.93 10.51 13.20
CA TRP A 172 -3.76 11.60 14.16
C TRP A 172 -5.07 11.84 14.94
N PRO A 173 -5.08 11.69 16.27
CA PRO A 173 -6.16 12.23 17.08
C PRO A 173 -6.04 13.76 17.22
N GLU A 174 -7.06 14.51 16.80
CA GLU A 174 -7.16 15.97 17.07
C GLU A 174 -7.12 16.29 18.57
N SER A 175 -7.53 15.34 19.42
CA SER A 175 -7.35 15.38 20.86
C SER A 175 -6.97 14.00 21.38
N VAL A 176 -5.82 13.90 22.06
CA VAL A 176 -5.43 12.70 22.79
C VAL A 176 -6.24 12.72 24.10
N PRO A 177 -7.12 11.75 24.38
CA PRO A 177 -7.72 11.65 25.71
C PRO A 177 -6.60 11.58 26.75
N LYS A 178 -6.69 12.39 27.82
CA LYS A 178 -5.76 12.28 28.95
C LYS A 178 -5.95 10.90 29.57
N LEU A 179 -5.14 9.94 29.15
CA LEU A 179 -5.08 8.63 29.78
C LEU A 179 -4.44 8.81 31.15
N ASP A 180 -5.03 8.22 32.19
CA ASP A 180 -4.49 8.26 33.56
C ASP A 180 -3.05 7.72 33.54
N THR A 181 -2.08 8.62 33.69
CA THR A 181 -0.63 8.38 33.60
C THR A 181 -0.07 7.64 34.82
N ARG A 182 -0.92 7.05 35.68
CA ARG A 182 -0.47 6.23 36.82
C ARG A 182 0.47 5.09 36.39
N ASN A 183 0.33 4.60 35.15
CA ASN A 183 1.23 3.61 34.55
C ASN A 183 1.97 4.21 33.35
N GLY A 184 2.72 5.29 33.57
CA GLY A 184 3.58 5.96 32.57
C GLY A 184 4.72 5.10 31.99
N ASP A 185 4.54 3.79 31.94
CA ASP A 185 5.56 2.79 31.66
C ASP A 185 5.61 2.47 30.17
N ALA A 186 4.47 2.46 29.47
CA ALA A 186 4.44 2.16 28.03
C ALA A 186 5.10 3.27 27.19
N ALA A 187 4.77 4.53 27.42
CA ALA A 187 5.40 5.66 26.72
C ALA A 187 6.93 5.72 26.98
N LYS A 188 7.36 5.47 28.23
CA LYS A 188 8.78 5.43 28.60
C LYS A 188 9.52 4.21 28.04
N ALA A 189 8.88 3.04 27.99
CA ALA A 189 9.47 1.81 27.45
C ALA A 189 9.80 1.91 25.94
N TYR A 190 9.09 2.78 25.22
CA TYR A 190 9.31 3.01 23.78
C TYR A 190 9.97 4.36 23.47
N GLY A 191 10.56 5.03 24.48
CA GLY A 191 11.31 6.28 24.29
C GLY A 191 10.46 7.47 23.84
N ALA A 192 9.15 7.43 24.05
CA ALA A 192 8.24 8.50 23.67
C ALA A 192 8.42 9.72 24.59
N PRO A 193 8.28 10.96 24.07
CA PRO A 193 8.33 12.16 24.90
C PRO A 193 7.27 12.09 26.01
N SER A 194 7.60 12.62 27.19
CA SER A 194 6.75 12.56 28.38
C SER A 194 5.36 13.15 28.09
N GLY A 195 4.33 12.31 28.13
CA GLY A 195 2.93 12.69 27.81
C GLY A 195 2.41 12.19 26.46
N ALA A 196 3.26 11.60 25.61
CA ALA A 196 2.82 10.96 24.37
C ALA A 196 2.06 9.65 24.67
N THR A 197 0.80 9.57 24.21
CA THR A 197 -0.01 8.35 24.26
C THR A 197 -0.13 7.81 22.85
N PHE A 198 0.40 6.61 22.61
CA PHE A 198 0.20 5.91 21.34
C PHE A 198 -1.25 5.45 21.22
N LEU A 199 -1.91 5.76 20.11
CA LEU A 199 -3.29 5.35 19.87
C LEU A 199 -3.40 4.23 18.84
N TYR A 200 -2.43 4.13 17.95
CA TYR A 200 -2.45 3.18 16.85
C TYR A 200 -1.24 2.26 16.93
N GLU A 201 -1.47 0.99 16.65
CA GLU A 201 -0.40 -0.01 16.60
C GLU A 201 -0.62 -0.99 15.46
N ASN A 202 0.43 -1.37 14.73
CA ASN A 202 0.33 -2.38 13.67
C ASN A 202 -0.76 -2.01 12.63
N ILE A 203 -0.75 -0.74 12.22
CA ILE A 203 -1.54 -0.28 11.08
C ILE A 203 -0.73 -0.55 9.81
N ARG A 204 -1.37 -1.14 8.80
CA ARG A 204 -0.75 -1.46 7.52
C ARG A 204 -1.45 -0.71 6.40
N LEU A 205 -0.69 0.09 5.66
CA LEU A 205 -1.13 0.75 4.44
C LEU A 205 -0.41 0.06 3.29
N LYS A 206 -1.16 -0.58 2.39
CA LYS A 206 -0.57 -1.47 1.40
C LYS A 206 -1.18 -1.34 0.01
N ASP A 207 -0.36 -1.40 -1.04
CA ASP A 207 -0.83 -1.43 -2.44
C ASP A 207 -1.75 -0.21 -2.76
N LEU A 208 -1.35 0.98 -2.31
CA LEU A 208 -2.11 2.22 -2.47
C LEU A 208 -1.44 3.18 -3.46
N LEU A 209 -2.22 3.75 -4.36
CA LEU A 209 -1.85 4.98 -5.06
C LEU A 209 -2.50 6.16 -4.31
N ILE A 210 -1.69 7.13 -3.90
CA ILE A 210 -2.16 8.34 -3.20
C ILE A 210 -1.78 9.54 -4.06
N ASP A 211 -2.78 10.22 -4.60
CA ASP A 211 -2.63 11.43 -5.39
C ASP A 211 -3.20 12.62 -4.61
N ALA A 212 -2.31 13.49 -4.15
CA ALA A 212 -2.68 14.64 -3.34
C ALA A 212 -3.05 15.89 -4.16
N ASN A 213 -3.10 15.79 -5.49
CA ASN A 213 -3.57 16.83 -6.42
C ASN A 213 -2.88 18.21 -6.25
N PHE A 214 -1.62 18.20 -5.83
CA PHE A 214 -0.82 19.38 -5.44
C PHE A 214 -1.45 20.22 -4.33
N ARG A 215 -2.34 19.63 -3.53
CA ARG A 215 -3.06 20.31 -2.44
C ARG A 215 -2.48 19.97 -1.09
N ALA A 216 -2.27 18.69 -0.80
CA ALA A 216 -2.06 18.17 0.55
C ALA A 216 -0.79 17.31 0.65
N GLY A 217 -0.54 16.79 1.86
CA GLY A 217 0.42 15.71 2.09
C GLY A 217 -0.21 14.32 1.85
N GLY A 218 0.62 13.28 1.80
CA GLY A 218 0.16 11.91 1.57
C GLY A 218 -0.40 11.24 2.83
N ILE A 219 0.50 10.83 3.73
CA ILE A 219 0.17 10.05 4.94
C ILE A 219 0.78 10.74 6.16
N SER A 220 0.00 10.95 7.22
CA SER A 220 0.51 11.45 8.51
C SER A 220 0.40 10.39 9.60
N LEU A 221 1.53 10.09 10.26
CA LEU A 221 1.67 9.05 11.28
C LEU A 221 2.03 9.65 12.64
N ILE A 222 1.04 10.15 13.37
CA ILE A 222 1.25 10.75 14.69
C ILE A 222 0.87 9.74 15.78
N ASN A 223 1.69 9.63 16.83
CA ASN A 223 1.43 8.74 17.98
C ASN A 223 1.06 7.30 17.58
N SER A 224 1.79 6.75 16.61
CA SER A 224 1.56 5.43 16.02
C SER A 224 2.79 4.54 16.23
N LEU A 225 2.58 3.25 16.48
CA LEU A 225 3.62 2.24 16.68
C LEU A 225 3.55 1.14 15.63
N ARG A 226 4.71 0.61 15.21
CA ARG A 226 4.81 -0.57 14.35
C ARG A 226 3.96 -0.45 13.07
N THR A 227 3.84 0.76 12.51
CA THR A 227 3.12 0.99 11.26
C THR A 227 3.94 0.49 10.08
N THR A 228 3.31 -0.18 9.12
CA THR A 228 3.94 -0.59 7.87
C THR A 228 3.29 0.14 6.70
N ILE A 229 4.11 0.75 5.86
CA ILE A 229 3.71 1.30 4.56
C ILE A 229 4.43 0.46 3.51
N ASP A 230 3.69 -0.30 2.72
CA ASP A 230 4.23 -1.29 1.79
C ASP A 230 3.64 -1.11 0.39
N ASN A 231 4.49 -1.07 -0.62
CA ASN A 231 4.08 -0.93 -2.02
C ASN A 231 3.08 0.23 -2.27
N CYS A 232 3.32 1.40 -1.68
CA CYS A 232 2.53 2.60 -1.90
C CYS A 232 3.22 3.55 -2.88
N TYR A 233 2.46 4.15 -3.79
CA TYR A 233 2.92 5.20 -4.70
C TYR A 233 2.23 6.51 -4.34
N ILE A 234 3.00 7.48 -3.83
CA ILE A 234 2.48 8.76 -3.35
C ILE A 234 2.97 9.86 -4.29
N THR A 235 2.04 10.66 -4.83
CA THR A 235 2.34 11.67 -5.84
C THR A 235 1.53 12.95 -5.65
N HIS A 236 1.96 14.00 -6.35
CA HIS A 236 1.35 15.33 -6.35
C HIS A 236 1.06 15.86 -4.95
N PHE A 237 1.98 15.70 -4.00
CA PHE A 237 1.87 16.32 -2.69
C PHE A 237 2.48 17.73 -2.71
N SER A 238 1.94 18.63 -1.89
CA SER A 238 2.44 20.01 -1.72
C SER A 238 3.33 20.16 -0.47
N THR A 239 3.17 19.26 0.50
CA THR A 239 3.92 19.22 1.76
C THR A 239 4.78 17.97 1.84
N ASP A 240 4.43 17.00 2.67
CA ASP A 240 5.16 15.77 2.90
C ASP A 240 4.42 14.57 2.28
N ALA A 241 5.14 13.69 1.61
CA ALA A 241 4.58 12.41 1.16
C ALA A 241 4.18 11.55 2.36
N ILE A 242 5.06 11.48 3.36
CA ILE A 242 4.87 10.77 4.63
C ILE A 242 5.46 11.64 5.73
N LEU A 243 4.66 11.99 6.75
CA LEU A 243 5.04 12.74 7.94
C LEU A 243 5.02 11.86 9.19
#